data_AF-A0A7C1KT25-F1
#
_entry.id   AF-A0A7C1KT25-F1
#
_cell.length_a   1.000
_cell.length_b   1.000
_cell.length_c   1.000
_cell.angle_alpha   90.00
_cell.angle_beta   90.00
_cell.angle_gamma   90.00
#
_symmetry.space_group_name_H-M   'P 1'
#
loop_
_entity.id
_entity.type
_entity.pdbx_description
1 polymer ?
#
loop_
_entity_poly.entity_id
_entity_poly.type
_entity_poly.pdbx_seq_one_letter_code
_entity_poly.pdbx_strand_id
1 'polypeptide(L)'
;MVITFQQQVKKQRNFIILLVVLILIIASVLWWGFKPKDEPLEILISKRLKKIEIDFDVFQNPLLKQLNLIEKTPSFEGTIGRENPFIPF
;
A
#
# COMPACT_ATOMS: atom_id res chain seq x y z
N MET A 1 47.26 10.59 43.65
CA MET A 1 45.99 10.19 42.99
C MET A 1 45.19 11.37 42.39
N VAL A 2 45.48 12.64 42.72
CA VAL A 2 44.72 13.81 42.21
C VAL A 2 45.07 14.16 40.75
N ILE A 3 46.33 13.96 40.36
CA ILE A 3 46.85 14.28 39.01
C ILE A 3 46.32 13.34 37.92
N THR A 4 45.97 12.10 38.26
CA THR A 4 45.41 11.11 37.30
C THR A 4 43.97 11.43 36.92
N PHE A 5 43.17 11.98 37.85
CA PHE A 5 41.79 12.40 37.56
C PHE A 5 41.73 13.53 36.53
N GLN A 6 42.61 14.54 36.64
CA GLN A 6 42.62 15.64 35.67
C GLN A 6 43.00 15.18 34.25
N GLN A 7 43.89 14.20 34.11
CA GLN A 7 44.22 13.60 32.81
C GLN A 7 43.07 12.76 32.24
N GLN A 8 42.34 12.03 33.09
CA GLN A 8 41.17 11.26 32.68
C GLN A 8 40.01 12.16 32.21
N VAL A 9 39.76 13.28 32.90
CA VAL A 9 38.74 14.27 32.51
C VAL A 9 39.05 14.90 31.15
N LYS A 10 40.33 15.20 30.86
CA LYS A 10 40.75 15.71 29.54
C LYS A 10 40.53 14.69 28.41
N LYS A 11 40.84 13.41 28.65
CA LYS A 11 40.59 12.33 27.68
C LYS A 11 39.10 12.10 27.46
N GLN A 12 38.31 12.03 28.51
CA GLN A 12 36.84 11.93 28.41
C GLN A 12 36.24 13.09 27.63
N ARG A 13 36.70 14.33 27.87
CA ARG A 13 36.22 15.49 27.11
C ARG A 13 36.49 15.34 25.61
N ASN A 14 37.66 14.83 25.23
CA ASN A 14 38.00 14.57 23.83
C ASN A 14 37.10 13.48 23.22
N PHE A 15 36.84 12.39 23.95
CA PHE A 15 35.92 11.34 23.50
C PHE A 15 34.48 11.84 23.35
N ILE A 16 34.02 12.70 24.27
CA ILE A 16 32.69 13.33 24.19
C ILE A 16 32.61 14.24 22.97
N ILE A 17 33.63 15.06 22.71
CA ILE A 17 33.69 15.90 21.51
C ILE A 17 33.64 15.04 20.24
N LEU A 18 34.41 13.96 20.19
CA LEU A 18 34.46 13.04 19.06
C LEU A 18 33.11 12.34 18.84
N LEU A 19 32.44 11.93 19.92
CA LEU A 19 31.08 11.37 19.88
C LEU A 19 30.07 12.39 19.33
N VAL A 20 30.12 13.64 19.77
CA VAL A 20 29.22 14.71 19.29
C VAL A 20 29.45 14.98 17.80
N VAL A 21 30.71 15.04 17.35
CA VAL A 21 31.04 15.19 15.94
C VAL A 21 30.50 14.02 15.12
N LEU A 22 30.65 12.79 15.61
CA LEU A 22 30.13 11.59 14.93
C LEU A 22 28.60 11.64 14.79
N ILE A 23 27.88 12.02 15.86
CA ILE A 23 26.42 12.16 15.84
C ILE A 23 26.00 13.24 14.84
N LEU A 24 26.70 14.38 14.79
CA LEU A 24 26.42 15.46 13.84
C LEU A 24 26.62 15.02 12.39
N ILE A 25 27.66 14.23 12.10
CA ILE A 25 27.90 13.67 10.76
C ILE A 25 26.73 12.76 10.36
N ILE A 26 26.32 11.84 11.24
CA ILE A 26 25.20 10.93 10.98
C ILE A 26 23.91 11.72 10.75
N ALA A 27 23.61 12.70 11.60
CA ALA A 27 22.44 13.56 11.46
C ALA A 27 22.47 14.35 10.14
N SER A 28 23.63 14.87 9.73
CA SER A 28 23.79 15.59 8.46
C SER A 28 23.58 14.68 7.25
N VAL A 29 24.08 13.44 7.31
CA VAL A 29 23.89 12.44 6.24
C VAL A 29 22.42 12.06 6.13
N LEU A 30 21.73 11.85 7.26
CA LEU A 30 20.29 11.59 7.26
C LEU A 30 19.53 12.81 6.74
N TRP A 31 19.89 14.03 7.13
CA TRP A 31 19.23 15.25 6.66
C TRP A 31 19.37 15.46 5.15
N TRP A 32 20.55 15.19 4.58
CA TRP A 32 20.77 15.30 3.13
C TRP A 32 20.26 14.11 2.33
N GLY A 33 20.37 12.90 2.87
CA GLY A 33 19.98 11.66 2.20
C GLY A 33 18.48 11.39 2.24
N PHE A 34 17.80 11.83 3.30
CA PHE A 34 16.37 11.64 3.50
C PHE A 34 15.57 12.86 3.00
N LYS A 35 15.91 13.36 1.81
CA LYS A 35 14.94 14.17 1.07
C LYS A 35 13.84 13.21 0.61
N PRO A 36 12.59 13.36 1.09
CA PRO A 36 11.49 12.63 0.50
C PRO A 36 11.51 12.99 -0.99
N LYS A 37 11.77 11.98 -1.82
CA LYS A 37 11.51 12.11 -3.24
C LYS A 37 9.99 12.11 -3.29
N ASP A 38 9.40 13.29 -3.19
CA ASP A 38 8.01 13.52 -3.55
C ASP A 38 7.92 13.29 -5.06
N GLU A 39 8.08 12.03 -5.47
CA GLU A 39 7.59 11.60 -6.76
C GLU A 39 6.08 11.67 -6.62
N PRO A 40 5.41 12.62 -7.30
CA PRO A 40 3.96 12.63 -7.27
C PRO A 40 3.52 11.25 -7.75
N LEU A 41 2.81 10.52 -6.87
CA LEU A 41 2.27 9.19 -7.15
C LEU A 41 1.43 9.16 -8.44
N GLU A 42 1.05 10.32 -8.95
CA GLU A 42 0.39 10.55 -10.23
C GLU A 42 1.21 10.11 -11.46
N ILE A 43 2.55 10.20 -11.45
CA ILE A 43 3.36 9.88 -12.66
C ILE A 43 3.47 8.37 -12.89
N LEU A 44 3.48 7.55 -11.83
CA LEU A 44 3.54 6.09 -11.95
C LEU A 44 2.21 5.50 -12.44
N ILE A 45 1.08 6.15 -12.13
CA ILE A 45 -0.25 5.74 -12.60
C ILE A 45 -0.45 6.19 -14.06
N SER A 46 0.05 7.38 -14.43
CA SER A 46 -0.13 7.95 -15.77
C SER A 46 0.55 7.14 -16.88
N LYS A 47 1.70 6.52 -16.63
CA LYS A 47 2.49 5.86 -17.69
C LYS A 47 1.89 4.53 -18.20
N ARG A 48 0.85 3.98 -17.56
CA ARG A 48 0.32 2.65 -17.89
C ARG A 48 -1.20 2.47 -17.82
N LEU A 49 -1.97 3.54 -17.71
CA LEU A 49 -3.41 3.43 -17.93
C LEU A 49 -3.68 3.59 -19.42
N LYS A 50 -3.60 2.47 -20.16
CA LYS A 50 -4.19 2.41 -21.50
C LYS A 50 -5.67 2.75 -21.33
N LYS A 51 -6.12 3.83 -21.96
CA LYS A 51 -7.55 4.17 -22.01
C LYS A 51 -8.26 2.99 -22.68
N ILE A 52 -8.99 2.20 -21.90
CA ILE A 52 -9.81 1.09 -22.40
C ILE A 52 -11.21 1.67 -22.52
N GLU A 53 -11.63 1.95 -23.73
CA GLU A 53 -13.02 2.26 -24.04
C GLU A 53 -13.72 0.95 -24.36
N ILE A 54 -14.82 0.69 -23.65
CA ILE A 54 -15.67 -0.45 -23.93
C ILE A 54 -16.51 -0.08 -25.14
N ASP A 55 -16.41 -0.87 -26.20
CA ASP A 55 -17.26 -0.72 -27.38
C ASP A 55 -18.65 -1.30 -27.10
N PHE A 56 -19.63 -0.41 -26.93
CA PHE A 56 -21.02 -0.78 -26.70
C PHE A 56 -21.80 -0.99 -28.01
N ASP A 57 -21.20 -0.73 -29.17
CA ASP A 57 -21.87 -0.94 -30.47
C ASP A 57 -22.13 -2.42 -30.74
N VAL A 58 -21.40 -3.31 -30.04
CA VAL A 58 -21.63 -4.75 -30.06
C VAL A 58 -23.08 -5.10 -29.70
N PHE A 59 -23.73 -4.36 -28.78
CA PHE A 59 -25.13 -4.60 -28.39
C PHE A 59 -26.14 -4.30 -29.49
N GLN A 60 -25.75 -3.58 -30.55
CA GLN A 60 -26.63 -3.34 -31.70
C GLN A 60 -26.72 -4.52 -32.67
N ASN A 61 -25.86 -5.53 -32.49
CA ASN A 61 -25.81 -6.69 -33.37
C ASN A 61 -27.17 -7.44 -33.38
N PRO A 62 -27.77 -7.67 -34.57
CA PRO A 62 -29.05 -8.37 -34.68
C PRO A 62 -29.03 -9.79 -34.09
N LEU A 63 -27.86 -10.45 -34.04
CA LEU A 63 -27.70 -11.76 -33.40
C LEU A 63 -27.95 -11.71 -31.89
N LEU A 64 -27.55 -10.61 -31.23
CA LEU A 64 -27.74 -10.46 -29.78
C LEU A 64 -29.20 -10.13 -29.42
N LYS A 65 -29.94 -9.51 -30.33
CA LYS A 65 -31.38 -9.25 -30.18
C LYS A 65 -32.23 -10.52 -30.32
N GLN A 66 -31.68 -11.55 -30.96
CA GLN A 66 -32.31 -12.88 -31.10
C GLN A 66 -32.02 -13.81 -29.92
N LEU A 67 -31.08 -13.45 -29.04
CA LEU A 67 -30.86 -14.18 -27.80
C LEU A 67 -32.09 -13.96 -26.92
N ASN A 68 -32.78 -15.05 -26.59
CA ASN A 68 -33.90 -15.00 -25.66
C ASN A 68 -33.41 -14.37 -24.35
N LEU A 69 -33.97 -13.21 -23.98
CA LEU A 69 -33.79 -12.66 -22.64
C LEU A 69 -34.27 -13.74 -21.68
N ILE A 70 -33.31 -14.27 -20.91
CA ILE A 70 -33.43 -15.09 -19.70
C ILE A 70 -34.84 -15.68 -19.57
N GLU A 71 -34.99 -16.96 -19.93
CA GLU A 71 -36.21 -17.72 -19.71
C GLU A 71 -36.83 -17.32 -18.37
N LYS A 72 -38.10 -16.89 -18.40
CA LYS A 72 -38.81 -16.50 -17.19
C LYS A 72 -38.63 -17.61 -16.18
N THR A 73 -37.97 -17.29 -15.07
CA THR A 73 -37.74 -18.28 -14.02
C THR A 73 -39.13 -18.76 -13.58
N PRO A 74 -39.44 -20.06 -13.70
CA PRO A 74 -40.73 -20.56 -13.29
C PRO A 74 -40.93 -20.22 -11.80
N SER A 75 -42.17 -19.98 -11.41
CA SER A 75 -42.49 -19.80 -9.99
C SER A 75 -42.02 -21.03 -9.22
N PHE A 76 -41.45 -20.84 -8.04
CA PHE A 76 -40.99 -21.95 -7.20
C PHE A 76 -42.17 -22.88 -6.86
N GLU A 77 -42.15 -24.11 -7.38
CA GLU A 77 -43.19 -25.13 -7.18
C GLU A 77 -42.92 -26.04 -5.96
N GLY A 78 -41.87 -25.76 -5.17
CA GLY A 78 -41.47 -26.57 -4.03
C GLY A 78 -42.04 -26.10 -2.69
N THR A 79 -41.85 -26.92 -1.65
CA THR A 79 -42.02 -26.48 -0.27
C THR A 79 -40.76 -25.74 0.20
N ILE A 80 -40.93 -24.70 1.01
CA ILE A 80 -39.82 -24.05 1.69
C ILE A 80 -39.16 -25.11 2.59
N GLY A 81 -37.85 -25.31 2.43
CA GLY A 81 -37.09 -26.31 3.18
C GLY A 81 -36.98 -25.98 4.68
N ARG A 82 -36.12 -26.70 5.41
CA ARG A 82 -35.83 -26.36 6.82
C ARG A 82 -35.29 -24.94 6.89
N GLU A 83 -35.80 -24.14 7.82
CA GLU A 83 -35.27 -22.78 8.07
C GLU A 83 -33.75 -22.80 8.30
N ASN A 84 -33.26 -23.86 8.96
CA ASN A 84 -31.84 -24.11 9.16
C ASN A 84 -31.47 -25.55 8.72
N PRO A 85 -30.74 -25.72 7.61
CA PRO A 85 -30.37 -27.05 7.10
C PRO A 85 -29.25 -27.73 7.89
N PHE A 86 -28.64 -27.08 8.89
CA PHE A 86 -27.46 -27.60 9.60
C PHE A 86 -27.74 -28.25 10.95
N ILE A 87 -29.01 -28.42 11.33
CA ILE A 87 -29.37 -29.07 12.61
C ILE A 87 -29.48 -30.59 12.40
N PRO A 88 -28.62 -31.42 13.02
CA PRO A 88 -28.73 -32.88 12.95
C PRO A 88 -29.97 -33.39 13.71
N PHE A 89 -30.51 -34.51 13.25
CA PHE A 89 -31.72 -35.16 13.77
C PHE A 89 -31.48 -35.89 15.09
#